data_AF-A0AAW1H4P7-F1
#
_entry.id   AF-A0AAW1H4P7-F1
#
_cell.length_a   1.000
_cell.length_b   1.000
_cell.length_c   1.000
_cell.angle_alpha   90.00
_cell.angle_beta   90.00
_cell.angle_gamma   90.00
#
_symmetry.space_group_name_H-M   'P 1'
#
loop_
_entity.id
_entity.type
_entity.pdbx_description
1 polymer ?
#
loop_
_entity_poly.entity_id
_entity_poly.type
_entity_poly.pdbx_seq_one_letter_code
_entity_poly.pdbx_strand_id
1 'polypeptide(L)'
;MVNASWLANFPGSKAEVLPPELSDHAPLLVTVFAEMSPGRTFSFLNCWVASPSFMQVVRDGWSGTYRGTCMYQLFRKLSDVRRGLSTLHKQEFWGLTKKVNEVWSNLKGCEHSLMIQLDHSDLIAQESVLIDKYRKLKTAELQMLHQRAKVQGINLNDCSSKYFFARIASRKQQSIVGQIHTRNGELVKGIDKVNAAFVDFYEDLLGKQTPVSELDTDFIAAGA
;
A
#
# COMPACT_ATOMS: atom_id res chain seq x y z
N MET A 1 -7.08 -7.55 -25.04
CA MET A 1 -5.91 -6.71 -24.73
C MET A 1 -6.35 -5.66 -23.72
N VAL A 2 -5.89 -5.71 -22.46
CA VAL A 2 -6.34 -4.79 -21.39
C VAL A 2 -5.41 -3.58 -21.36
N ASN A 3 -5.94 -2.37 -21.58
CA ASN A 3 -5.18 -1.12 -21.54
C ASN A 3 -5.44 -0.32 -20.25
N ALA A 4 -4.67 0.75 -20.04
CA ALA A 4 -4.78 1.57 -18.82
C ALA A 4 -6.19 2.18 -18.63
N SER A 5 -6.85 2.58 -19.72
CA SER A 5 -8.21 3.13 -19.69
C SER A 5 -9.24 2.09 -19.24
N TRP A 6 -9.10 0.84 -19.71
CA TRP A 6 -9.95 -0.27 -19.27
C TRP A 6 -9.78 -0.55 -17.78
N LEU A 7 -8.54 -0.56 -17.26
CA LEU A 7 -8.29 -0.76 -15.83
C LEU A 7 -8.86 0.35 -14.95
N ALA A 8 -8.90 1.59 -15.46
CA ALA A 8 -9.48 2.72 -14.75
C ALA A 8 -11.01 2.61 -14.64
N ASN A 9 -11.68 2.16 -15.71
CA ASN A 9 -13.14 2.04 -15.77
C ASN A 9 -13.66 0.71 -15.17
N PHE A 10 -12.88 -0.36 -15.28
CA PHE A 10 -13.27 -1.73 -14.89
C PHE A 10 -12.17 -2.41 -14.07
N PRO A 11 -11.83 -1.89 -12.88
CA PRO A 11 -10.73 -2.39 -12.05
C PRO A 11 -10.92 -3.83 -11.54
N GLY A 12 -12.18 -4.29 -11.45
CA GLY A 12 -12.55 -5.66 -11.09
C GLY A 12 -12.81 -6.58 -12.29
N SER A 13 -12.45 -6.17 -13.51
CA SER A 13 -12.69 -7.02 -14.69
C SER A 13 -11.80 -8.26 -14.69
N LYS A 14 -12.37 -9.39 -15.11
CA LYS A 14 -11.68 -10.67 -15.29
C LYS A 14 -12.12 -11.29 -16.61
N ALA A 15 -11.19 -11.91 -17.32
CA ALA A 15 -11.48 -12.72 -18.49
C ALA A 15 -11.15 -14.20 -18.19
N GLU A 16 -12.10 -15.08 -18.46
CA GLU A 16 -11.94 -16.54 -18.38
C GLU A 16 -12.10 -17.12 -19.78
N VAL A 17 -11.18 -17.99 -20.19
CA VAL A 17 -11.35 -18.80 -21.41
C VAL A 17 -12.17 -20.02 -21.02
N LEU A 18 -13.34 -20.18 -21.62
CA LEU A 18 -14.19 -21.33 -21.41
C LEU A 18 -13.71 -22.52 -22.26
N PRO A 19 -13.90 -23.77 -21.80
CA PRO A 19 -13.50 -24.92 -22.58
C PRO A 19 -14.20 -24.94 -23.94
N PRO A 20 -13.46 -25.21 -25.04
CA PRO A 20 -14.04 -25.39 -26.35
C PRO A 20 -14.86 -26.68 -26.32
N GLU A 21 -16.19 -26.56 -26.31
CA GLU A 21 -17.06 -27.74 -26.26
C GLU A 21 -17.01 -28.51 -27.59
N LEU A 22 -17.51 -27.89 -28.66
CA LEU A 22 -17.64 -28.48 -30.00
C LEU A 22 -17.12 -27.55 -31.12
N SER A 23 -16.64 -26.36 -30.76
CA SER A 23 -16.03 -25.41 -31.69
C SER A 23 -14.52 -25.41 -31.50
N ASP A 24 -13.79 -25.22 -32.60
CA ASP A 24 -12.37 -24.87 -32.63
C ASP A 24 -12.07 -23.48 -32.02
N HIS A 25 -13.10 -22.72 -31.64
CA HIS A 25 -13.01 -21.47 -30.91
C HIS A 25 -13.39 -21.64 -29.44
N ALA A 26 -12.51 -21.21 -28.54
CA ALA A 26 -12.77 -21.14 -27.10
C ALA A 26 -13.44 -19.80 -26.74
N PRO A 27 -14.68 -19.78 -26.19
CA PRO A 27 -15.35 -18.55 -25.84
C PRO A 27 -14.64 -17.82 -24.69
N LEU A 28 -14.57 -16.49 -24.76
CA LEU A 28 -14.02 -15.65 -23.70
C LEU A 28 -15.15 -15.04 -22.87
N LEU A 29 -15.26 -15.43 -21.60
CA LEU A 29 -16.18 -14.83 -20.64
C LEU A 29 -15.49 -13.66 -19.93
N VAL A 30 -15.98 -12.44 -20.15
CA VAL A 30 -15.52 -11.26 -19.41
C VAL A 30 -16.52 -10.90 -18.33
N THR A 31 -16.09 -11.00 -17.07
CA THR A 31 -16.89 -10.60 -15.92
C THR A 31 -16.38 -9.27 -15.39
N VAL A 32 -17.28 -8.32 -15.17
CA VAL A 32 -16.97 -7.01 -14.58
C VAL A 32 -17.56 -7.00 -13.16
N PHE A 33 -16.73 -7.30 -12.16
CA PHE A 33 -17.17 -7.23 -10.76
C PHE A 33 -17.22 -5.77 -10.27
N ALA A 34 -18.11 -5.49 -9.32
CA ALA A 34 -18.06 -4.26 -8.53
C ALA A 34 -16.71 -4.17 -7.78
N GLU A 35 -16.25 -2.95 -7.50
CA GLU A 35 -14.93 -2.72 -6.91
C GLU A 35 -14.68 -3.58 -5.67
N MET A 36 -13.77 -4.53 -5.80
CA MET A 36 -13.25 -5.31 -4.69
C MET A 36 -12.14 -4.47 -4.05
N SER A 37 -12.45 -3.73 -2.98
CA SER A 37 -11.41 -3.03 -2.21
C SER A 37 -10.92 -3.94 -1.09
N PRO A 38 -9.72 -4.56 -1.19
CA PRO A 38 -9.15 -5.22 -0.03
C PRO A 38 -8.98 -4.20 1.10
N GLY A 39 -9.22 -4.62 2.34
CA GLY A 39 -9.05 -3.77 3.51
C GLY A 39 -7.66 -3.12 3.51
N ARG A 40 -7.60 -1.83 3.84
CA ARG A 40 -6.34 -1.09 3.80
C ARG A 40 -5.43 -1.52 4.95
N THR A 41 -4.40 -2.27 4.63
CA THR A 41 -3.32 -2.60 5.56
C THR A 41 -2.37 -1.41 5.73
N PHE A 42 -1.68 -1.36 6.87
CA PHE A 42 -0.61 -0.40 7.05
C PHE A 42 0.62 -0.86 6.29
N SER A 43 1.16 0.05 5.47
CA SER A 43 2.41 -0.15 4.75
C SER A 43 3.30 1.04 5.07
N PHE A 44 4.50 0.74 5.54
CA PHE A 44 5.54 1.74 5.72
C PHE A 44 5.87 2.41 4.39
N LEU A 45 5.98 3.73 4.34
CA LEU A 45 6.38 4.46 3.14
C LEU A 45 7.78 5.03 3.31
N ASN A 46 8.68 4.74 2.37
CA ASN A 46 10.09 5.16 2.44
C ASN A 46 10.24 6.68 2.47
N CYS A 47 9.33 7.42 1.83
CA CYS A 47 9.35 8.88 1.84
C CYS A 47 9.14 9.49 3.23
N TRP A 48 8.61 8.75 4.21
CA TRP A 48 8.50 9.23 5.58
C TRP A 48 9.84 9.48 6.22
N VAL A 49 10.88 8.71 5.87
CA VAL A 49 12.22 8.84 6.43
C VAL A 49 12.84 10.21 6.12
N ALA A 50 12.44 10.83 5.01
CA ALA A 50 12.89 12.16 4.64
C ALA A 50 12.23 13.29 5.46
N SER A 51 11.17 13.01 6.22
CA SER A 51 10.55 13.99 7.10
C SER A 51 11.43 14.27 8.33
N PRO A 52 11.70 15.53 8.68
CA PRO A 52 12.40 15.87 9.93
C PRO A 52 11.70 15.31 11.17
N SER A 53 10.36 15.20 11.13
CA SER A 53 9.52 14.73 12.22
C SER A 53 9.57 13.20 12.41
N PHE A 54 10.09 12.46 11.44
CA PHE A 54 10.04 10.99 11.43
C PHE A 54 10.67 10.36 12.66
N MET A 55 11.93 10.72 12.94
CA MET A 55 12.67 10.14 14.06
C MET A 55 12.05 10.49 15.41
N GLN A 56 11.44 11.68 15.52
CA GLN A 56 10.73 12.08 16.73
C GLN A 56 9.51 11.19 16.95
N VAL A 57 8.68 11.00 15.93
CA VAL A 57 7.49 10.13 15.99
C VAL A 57 7.86 8.69 16.37
N VAL A 58 8.97 8.17 15.84
CA VAL A 58 9.45 6.82 16.18
C VAL A 58 9.90 6.75 17.64
N ARG A 59 10.68 7.73 18.11
CA ARG A 59 11.13 7.79 19.52
C ARG A 59 9.95 7.86 20.49
N ASP A 60 8.98 8.73 20.20
CA ASP A 60 7.81 8.92 21.04
C ASP A 60 6.99 7.63 21.13
N GLY A 61 6.73 6.97 19.99
CA GLY A 61 6.03 5.68 19.97
C GLY A 61 6.81 4.53 20.62
N TRP A 62 8.15 4.58 20.63
CA TRP A 62 8.99 3.55 21.21
C TRP A 62 9.21 3.69 22.73
N SER A 63 9.05 4.91 23.25
CA SER A 63 9.27 5.27 24.66
C SER A 63 8.23 4.68 25.61
N GLY A 64 7.10 4.19 25.11
CA GLY A 64 6.02 3.62 25.91
C GLY A 64 6.48 2.40 26.73
N THR A 65 6.14 2.40 28.03
CA THR A 65 6.34 1.27 28.93
C THR A 65 5.03 0.50 29.09
N TYR A 66 5.05 -0.82 28.83
CA TYR A 66 3.86 -1.67 28.95
C TYR A 66 4.14 -2.84 29.89
N ARG A 67 3.14 -3.29 30.63
CA ARG A 67 3.19 -4.52 31.43
C ARG A 67 2.70 -5.70 30.59
N GLY A 68 3.26 -6.88 30.82
CA GLY A 68 2.92 -8.12 30.12
C GLY A 68 4.15 -8.86 29.59
N THR A 69 3.94 -9.86 28.75
CA THR A 69 5.04 -10.64 28.12
C THR A 69 5.89 -9.76 27.21
N CYS A 70 7.16 -10.13 27.00
CA CYS A 70 8.07 -9.39 26.12
C CYS A 70 7.48 -9.18 24.72
N MET A 71 6.80 -10.20 24.18
CA MET A 71 6.14 -10.12 22.86
C MET A 71 4.98 -9.13 22.85
N TYR A 72 4.17 -9.10 23.93
CA TYR A 72 3.10 -8.12 24.07
C TYR A 72 3.65 -6.69 24.14
N GLN A 73 4.71 -6.46 24.92
CA GLN A 73 5.35 -5.15 25.03
C GLN A 73 5.88 -4.65 23.68
N LEU A 74 6.55 -5.52 22.92
CA LEU A 74 7.03 -5.22 21.57
C LEU A 74 5.87 -4.85 20.63
N PHE A 75 4.80 -5.65 20.63
CA PHE A 75 3.63 -5.40 19.80
C PHE A 75 3.00 -4.03 20.10
N ARG A 76 2.88 -3.67 21.40
CA ARG A 76 2.34 -2.37 21.82
C ARG A 76 3.20 -1.21 21.33
N LYS A 77 4.52 -1.29 21.47
CA LYS A 77 5.46 -0.29 20.92
C LYS A 77 5.31 -0.12 19.42
N LEU A 78 5.27 -1.23 18.66
CA LEU A 78 5.08 -1.20 17.22
C LEU A 78 3.72 -0.60 16.82
N SER A 79 2.67 -0.88 17.59
CA SER A 79 1.33 -0.31 17.38
C SER A 79 1.30 1.20 17.57
N ASP A 80 2.01 1.72 18.57
CA ASP A 80 2.07 3.15 18.85
C ASP A 80 2.95 3.89 17.83
N VAL A 81 4.08 3.31 17.40
CA VAL A 81 4.85 3.83 16.24
C VAL A 81 3.99 3.84 14.98
N ARG A 82 3.26 2.76 14.68
CA ARG A 82 2.32 2.69 13.55
C ARG A 82 1.28 3.81 13.60
N ARG A 83 0.72 4.09 14.78
CA ARG A 83 -0.27 5.18 14.98
C ARG A 83 0.37 6.55 14.71
N GLY A 84 1.55 6.80 15.27
CA GLY A 84 2.30 8.04 15.04
C GLY A 84 2.61 8.27 13.55
N LEU A 85 3.13 7.25 12.86
CA LEU A 85 3.40 7.32 11.42
C LEU A 85 2.13 7.51 10.58
N SER A 86 1.01 6.93 11.00
CA SER A 86 -0.28 7.15 10.33
C SER A 86 -0.75 8.60 10.47
N THR A 87 -0.52 9.24 11.61
CA THR A 87 -0.80 10.67 11.82
C THR A 87 0.13 11.54 10.99
N LEU A 88 1.43 11.25 10.99
CA LEU A 88 2.43 11.95 10.16
C LEU A 88 2.05 11.89 8.67
N HIS A 89 1.64 10.71 8.19
CA HIS A 89 1.18 10.55 6.82
C HIS A 89 -0.01 11.45 6.49
N LYS A 90 -0.99 11.56 7.40
CA LYS A 90 -2.17 12.42 7.20
C LYS A 90 -1.80 13.89 7.15
N GLN A 91 -0.85 14.34 7.97
CA GLN A 91 -0.47 15.75 8.06
C GLN A 91 0.42 16.17 6.87
N GLU A 92 1.51 15.44 6.64
CA GLU A 92 2.55 15.88 5.71
C GLU A 92 2.34 15.33 4.29
N PHE A 93 1.94 14.06 4.18
CA PHE A 93 1.98 13.31 2.91
C PHE A 93 0.60 13.05 2.30
N TRP A 94 -0.49 13.42 2.98
CA TRP A 94 -1.83 13.26 2.42
C TRP A 94 -2.03 14.19 1.23
N GLY A 95 -2.58 13.64 0.15
CA GLY A 95 -2.83 14.42 -1.07
C GLY A 95 -1.56 14.96 -1.75
N LEU A 96 -0.42 14.26 -1.63
CA LEU A 96 0.86 14.63 -2.27
C LEU A 96 0.69 15.13 -3.71
N THR A 97 -0.04 14.41 -4.56
CA THR A 97 -0.27 14.81 -5.96
C THR A 97 -0.96 16.18 -6.07
N LYS A 98 -1.93 16.48 -5.21
CA LYS A 98 -2.58 17.80 -5.17
C LYS A 98 -1.58 18.88 -4.73
N LYS A 99 -0.82 18.62 -3.66
CA LYS A 99 0.22 19.55 -3.16
C LYS A 99 1.30 19.83 -4.21
N VAL A 100 1.74 18.80 -4.94
CA VAL A 100 2.71 18.93 -6.05
C VAL A 100 2.14 19.82 -7.16
N ASN A 101 0.89 19.59 -7.58
CA ASN A 101 0.25 20.39 -8.63
C ASN A 101 0.03 21.84 -8.20
N GLU A 102 -0.33 22.09 -6.95
CA GLU A 102 -0.50 23.43 -6.39
C GLU A 102 0.82 24.21 -6.39
N VAL A 103 1.90 23.60 -5.88
CA VAL A 103 3.23 24.23 -5.87
C VAL A 103 3.73 24.45 -7.30
N TRP A 104 3.46 23.53 -8.22
CA TRP A 104 3.78 23.70 -9.63
C TRP A 104 3.02 24.86 -10.28
N SER A 105 1.74 25.04 -9.96
CA SER A 105 0.95 26.18 -10.44
C SER A 105 1.50 27.51 -9.91
N ASN A 106 1.88 27.55 -8.63
CA ASN A 106 2.47 28.74 -8.01
C ASN A 106 3.84 29.07 -8.60
N LEU A 107 4.66 28.05 -8.88
CA LEU A 107 5.95 28.19 -9.55
C LEU A 107 5.77 28.83 -10.92
N LYS A 108 4.85 28.31 -11.74
CA LYS A 108 4.53 28.90 -13.06
C LYS A 108 4.05 30.35 -12.98
N GLY A 109 3.25 30.68 -11.97
CA GLY A 109 2.83 32.05 -11.73
C GLY A 109 4.02 32.97 -11.41
N CYS A 110 4.93 32.50 -10.55
CA CYS A 110 6.15 33.21 -10.18
C CYS A 110 7.08 33.41 -11.39
N GLU A 111 7.31 32.37 -12.19
CA GLU A 111 8.09 32.43 -13.44
C GLU A 111 7.49 33.45 -14.41
N HIS A 112 6.17 33.45 -14.58
CA HIS A 112 5.50 34.42 -15.45
C HIS A 112 5.65 35.87 -14.94
N SER A 113 5.57 36.09 -13.63
CA SER A 113 5.83 37.41 -13.05
C SER A 113 7.29 37.86 -13.25
N LEU A 114 8.26 36.95 -13.13
CA LEU A 114 9.68 37.22 -13.41
C LEU A 114 9.95 37.55 -14.87
N MET A 115 9.22 36.94 -15.82
CA MET A 115 9.33 37.31 -17.24
C MET A 115 8.93 38.77 -17.52
N ILE A 116 8.08 39.36 -16.67
CA ILE A 116 7.67 40.77 -16.75
C ILE A 116 8.62 41.67 -15.94
N GLN A 117 9.13 41.18 -14.80
CA GLN A 117 9.99 41.91 -13.86
C GLN A 117 11.27 41.12 -13.53
N LEU A 118 12.22 41.14 -14.47
CA LEU A 118 13.40 40.25 -14.50
C LEU A 118 14.34 40.38 -13.27
N ASP A 119 14.41 41.56 -12.64
CA ASP A 119 15.34 41.84 -11.53
C ASP A 119 14.65 42.00 -10.17
N HIS A 120 13.42 41.50 -10.02
CA HIS A 120 12.69 41.61 -8.76
C HIS A 120 13.22 40.61 -7.72
N SER A 121 14.12 41.07 -6.84
CA SER A 121 14.80 40.25 -5.83
C SER A 121 13.89 39.33 -5.00
N ASP A 122 12.72 39.81 -4.56
CA ASP A 122 11.78 38.99 -3.78
C ASP A 122 11.16 37.85 -4.61
N LEU A 123 10.91 38.06 -5.90
CA LEU A 123 10.33 37.03 -6.77
C LEU A 123 11.36 35.95 -7.07
N ILE A 124 12.64 36.32 -7.22
CA ILE A 124 13.75 35.37 -7.37
C ILE A 124 13.91 34.52 -6.09
N ALA A 125 13.85 35.14 -4.92
CA ALA A 125 13.89 34.43 -3.65
C ALA A 125 12.68 33.48 -3.49
N GLN A 126 11.48 33.95 -3.86
CA GLN A 126 10.26 33.14 -3.85
C GLN A 126 10.34 31.95 -4.81
N GLU A 127 10.85 32.15 -6.01
CA GLU A 127 11.07 31.09 -7.01
C GLU A 127 11.98 30.00 -6.44
N SER A 128 13.13 30.38 -5.87
CA SER A 128 14.07 29.43 -5.24
C SER A 128 13.39 28.57 -4.17
N VAL A 129 12.59 29.18 -3.29
CA VAL A 129 11.83 28.46 -2.25
C VAL A 129 10.79 27.52 -2.85
N LEU A 130 10.08 27.94 -3.91
CA LEU A 130 9.08 27.11 -4.59
C LEU A 130 9.72 25.93 -5.32
N ILE A 131 10.88 26.12 -5.96
CA ILE A 131 11.66 25.05 -6.62
C ILE A 131 12.04 23.98 -5.59
N ASP A 132 12.60 24.37 -4.45
CA ASP A 132 13.03 23.43 -3.42
C ASP A 132 11.83 22.69 -2.80
N LYS A 133 10.73 23.40 -2.57
CA LYS A 133 9.47 22.78 -2.10
C LYS A 133 8.93 21.80 -3.13
N TYR A 134 8.92 22.15 -4.40
CA TYR A 134 8.47 21.30 -5.49
C TYR A 134 9.32 20.03 -5.58
N ARG A 135 10.65 20.16 -5.60
CA ARG A 135 11.58 19.02 -5.64
C ARG A 135 11.33 18.05 -4.49
N LYS A 136 11.24 18.55 -3.25
CA LYS A 136 10.97 17.72 -2.06
C LYS A 136 9.65 16.94 -2.18
N LEU A 137 8.56 17.63 -2.54
CA LEU A 137 7.25 17.00 -2.69
C LEU A 137 7.22 16.00 -3.85
N LYS A 138 7.87 16.35 -4.97
CA LYS A 138 7.89 15.50 -6.16
C LYS A 138 8.68 14.22 -5.91
N THR A 139 9.83 14.32 -5.26
CA THR A 139 10.61 13.15 -4.85
C THR A 139 9.82 12.24 -3.91
N ALA A 140 9.14 12.81 -2.91
CA ALA A 140 8.30 12.03 -2.00
C ALA A 140 7.12 11.33 -2.71
N GLU A 141 6.48 12.00 -3.67
CA GLU A 141 5.43 11.41 -4.52
C GLU A 141 5.99 10.22 -5.32
N LEU A 142 7.11 10.42 -6.02
CA LEU A 142 7.72 9.38 -6.85
C LEU A 142 8.17 8.19 -6.02
N GLN A 143 8.81 8.40 -4.87
CA GLN A 143 9.21 7.31 -3.95
C GLN A 143 8.00 6.48 -3.50
N MET A 144 6.89 7.15 -3.15
CA MET A 144 5.65 6.47 -2.76
C MET A 144 5.06 5.65 -3.92
N LEU A 145 5.05 6.21 -5.14
CA LEU A 145 4.55 5.52 -6.33
C LEU A 145 5.42 4.32 -6.71
N HIS A 146 6.73 4.49 -6.69
CA HIS A 146 7.70 3.43 -6.98
C HIS A 146 7.57 2.26 -6.01
N GLN A 147 7.52 2.55 -4.71
CA GLN A 147 7.34 1.52 -3.68
C GLN A 147 6.01 0.78 -3.83
N ARG A 148 4.92 1.50 -4.12
CA ARG A 148 3.60 0.90 -4.37
C ARG A 148 3.59 0.06 -5.64
N ALA A 149 4.33 0.47 -6.67
CA ALA A 149 4.45 -0.28 -7.91
C ALA A 149 5.28 -1.57 -7.75
N LYS A 150 6.13 -1.68 -6.71
CA LYS A 150 7.07 -2.80 -6.48
C LYS A 150 7.93 -3.10 -7.71
N VAL A 151 8.48 -2.05 -8.32
CA VAL A 151 9.32 -2.16 -9.50
C VAL A 151 10.78 -2.27 -9.06
N GLN A 152 11.49 -3.27 -9.58
CA GLN A 152 12.94 -3.45 -9.39
C GLN A 152 13.68 -3.00 -10.65
N GLY A 153 14.92 -2.51 -10.50
CA GLY A 153 15.80 -2.21 -11.63
C GLY A 153 15.43 -0.97 -12.45
N ILE A 154 14.51 -0.13 -11.96
CA ILE A 154 14.16 1.15 -12.58
C ILE A 154 14.51 2.27 -11.63
N ASN A 155 15.37 3.19 -12.08
CA ASN A 155 15.69 4.40 -11.34
C ASN A 155 14.47 5.31 -11.28
N LEU A 156 14.30 5.96 -10.13
CA LEU A 156 13.17 6.86 -9.89
C LEU A 156 13.07 8.01 -10.92
N ASN A 157 14.22 8.41 -11.47
CA ASN A 157 14.35 9.54 -12.38
C ASN A 157 14.00 9.20 -13.83
N ASP A 158 13.96 7.91 -14.19
CA ASP A 158 13.79 7.48 -15.59
C ASP A 158 12.32 7.24 -15.95
N CYS A 159 11.41 7.32 -14.97
CA CYS A 159 10.01 6.93 -15.14
C CYS A 159 9.02 8.04 -14.80
N SER A 160 8.06 8.22 -15.69
CA SER A 160 6.92 9.11 -15.46
C SER A 160 5.98 8.54 -14.38
N SER A 161 5.28 9.42 -13.67
CA SER A 161 4.23 9.02 -12.72
C SER A 161 3.14 8.14 -13.38
N LYS A 162 2.85 8.38 -14.66
CA LYS A 162 1.88 7.59 -15.46
C LYS A 162 2.24 6.11 -15.50
N TYR A 163 3.53 5.79 -15.68
CA TYR A 163 4.01 4.40 -15.67
C TYR A 163 3.71 3.72 -14.32
N PHE A 164 4.04 4.39 -13.21
CA PHE A 164 3.78 3.83 -11.88
C PHE A 164 2.29 3.63 -11.62
N PHE A 165 1.43 4.58 -12.00
CA PHE A 165 -0.03 4.44 -11.87
C PHE A 165 -0.56 3.23 -12.65
N ALA A 166 -0.15 3.07 -13.91
CA ALA A 166 -0.55 1.94 -14.73
C ALA A 166 -0.07 0.60 -14.12
N ARG A 167 1.17 0.55 -13.63
CA ARG A 167 1.73 -0.64 -12.96
C ARG A 167 0.99 -0.97 -11.67
N ILE A 168 0.66 0.02 -10.84
CA ILE A 168 -0.11 -0.17 -9.60
C ILE A 168 -1.50 -0.72 -9.92
N ALA A 169 -2.19 -0.15 -10.92
CA ALA A 169 -3.52 -0.62 -11.32
C ALA A 169 -3.49 -2.08 -11.81
N SER A 170 -2.55 -2.42 -12.70
CA SER A 170 -2.36 -3.79 -13.18
C SER A 170 -2.07 -4.77 -12.04
N ARG A 171 -1.20 -4.39 -11.09
CA ARG A 171 -0.90 -5.22 -9.92
C ARG A 171 -2.10 -5.40 -8.99
N LYS A 172 -2.91 -4.35 -8.77
CA LYS A 172 -4.14 -4.44 -7.98
C LYS A 172 -5.06 -5.50 -8.58
N GLN A 173 -5.28 -5.46 -9.90
CA GLN A 173 -6.10 -6.45 -10.59
C GLN A 173 -5.52 -7.87 -10.47
N GLN A 174 -4.21 -8.05 -10.68
CA GLN A 174 -3.56 -9.37 -10.55
C GLN A 174 -3.59 -9.93 -9.13
N SER A 175 -3.63 -9.07 -8.10
CA SER A 175 -3.68 -9.51 -6.70
C SER A 175 -5.06 -9.98 -6.25
N ILE A 176 -6.11 -9.72 -7.03
CA ILE A 176 -7.48 -10.13 -6.67
C ILE A 176 -7.62 -11.63 -6.91
N VAL A 177 -7.77 -12.39 -5.82
CA VAL A 177 -8.11 -13.81 -5.86
C VAL A 177 -9.63 -13.95 -5.87
N GLY A 178 -10.22 -14.03 -7.07
CA GLY A 178 -11.68 -14.13 -7.24
C GLY A 178 -12.24 -15.56 -7.14
N GLN A 179 -11.39 -16.57 -7.23
CA GLN A 179 -11.77 -17.98 -7.13
C GLN A 179 -10.60 -18.83 -6.63
N ILE A 180 -10.92 -19.91 -5.90
CA ILE A 180 -9.95 -20.90 -5.42
C ILE A 180 -10.55 -22.31 -5.51
N HIS A 181 -9.69 -23.33 -5.62
CA HIS A 181 -10.09 -24.72 -5.42
C HIS A 181 -9.90 -25.10 -3.95
N THR A 182 -10.92 -25.72 -3.35
CA THR A 182 -10.83 -26.27 -1.99
C THR A 182 -10.06 -27.58 -1.99
N ARG A 183 -9.73 -28.10 -0.80
CA ARG A 183 -9.10 -29.42 -0.62
C ARG A 183 -9.90 -30.56 -1.25
N ASN A 184 -11.22 -30.39 -1.37
CA ASN A 184 -12.13 -31.36 -1.96
C ASN A 184 -12.23 -31.23 -3.50
N GLY A 185 -11.46 -30.33 -4.12
CA GLY A 185 -11.48 -30.07 -5.56
C GLY A 185 -12.58 -29.11 -6.01
N GLU A 186 -13.49 -28.70 -5.12
CA GLU A 186 -14.59 -27.80 -5.45
C GLU A 186 -14.09 -26.38 -5.78
N LEU A 187 -14.56 -25.81 -6.88
CA LEU A 187 -14.26 -24.44 -7.28
C LEU A 187 -15.19 -23.46 -6.56
N VAL A 188 -14.62 -22.65 -5.67
CA VAL A 188 -15.33 -21.60 -4.96
C VAL A 188 -15.09 -20.26 -5.64
N LYS A 189 -16.17 -19.56 -5.99
CA LYS A 189 -16.13 -18.21 -6.59
C LYS A 189 -16.75 -17.17 -5.64
N GLY A 190 -16.18 -15.97 -5.62
CA GLY A 190 -16.66 -14.83 -4.84
C GLY A 190 -15.89 -14.60 -3.53
N ILE A 191 -15.68 -13.33 -3.15
CA ILE A 191 -14.78 -12.93 -2.06
C ILE A 191 -15.12 -13.59 -0.74
N ASP A 192 -16.39 -13.50 -0.33
CA ASP A 192 -16.79 -13.94 1.00
C ASP A 192 -16.59 -15.45 1.14
N LYS A 193 -16.89 -16.20 0.08
CA LYS A 193 -16.68 -17.65 0.02
C LYS A 193 -15.20 -18.01 -0.06
N VAL A 194 -14.42 -17.27 -0.84
CA VAL A 194 -12.95 -17.44 -0.93
C VAL A 194 -12.30 -17.15 0.44
N ASN A 195 -12.69 -16.08 1.11
CA ASN A 195 -12.20 -15.72 2.45
C ASN A 195 -12.56 -16.79 3.47
N ALA A 196 -13.81 -17.26 3.49
CA ALA A 196 -14.24 -18.34 4.38
C ALA A 196 -13.42 -19.62 4.13
N ALA A 197 -13.28 -20.04 2.88
CA ALA A 197 -12.49 -21.21 2.53
C ALA A 197 -10.99 -21.06 2.89
N PHE A 198 -10.42 -19.85 2.85
CA PHE A 198 -9.08 -19.59 3.39
C PHE A 198 -9.01 -19.77 4.90
N VAL A 199 -9.98 -19.23 5.64
CA VAL A 199 -10.04 -19.36 7.10
C VAL A 199 -10.18 -20.84 7.48
N ASP A 200 -11.14 -21.55 6.90
CA ASP A 200 -11.39 -22.97 7.16
C ASP A 200 -10.13 -23.82 6.93
N PHE A 201 -9.40 -23.55 5.84
CA PHE A 201 -8.16 -24.26 5.53
C PHE A 201 -7.07 -24.05 6.58
N TYR A 202 -6.84 -22.81 7.02
CA TYR A 202 -5.79 -22.51 8.00
C TYR A 202 -6.19 -22.90 9.43
N GLU A 203 -7.48 -22.89 9.77
CA GLU A 203 -7.97 -23.44 11.04
C GLU A 203 -7.76 -24.96 11.13
N ASP A 204 -8.00 -25.69 10.04
CA ASP A 204 -7.70 -27.13 9.96
C ASP A 204 -6.18 -27.39 10.02
N LEU A 205 -5.38 -26.60 9.29
CA LEU A 205 -3.92 -26.77 9.21
C LEU A 205 -3.20 -26.47 10.52
N LEU A 206 -3.56 -25.37 11.21
CA LEU A 206 -2.93 -24.95 12.46
C LEU A 206 -3.49 -25.70 13.68
N GLY A 207 -4.58 -26.44 13.50
CA GLY A 207 -5.18 -27.31 14.50
C GLY A 207 -6.19 -26.63 15.41
N LYS A 208 -7.07 -27.44 15.98
CA LYS A 208 -8.04 -27.04 17.01
C LYS A 208 -7.41 -27.20 18.40
N GLN A 209 -7.81 -26.36 19.36
CA GLN A 209 -7.31 -26.44 20.74
C GLN A 209 -7.38 -27.88 21.25
N THR A 210 -6.22 -28.45 21.52
CA THR A 210 -6.10 -29.75 22.17
C THR A 210 -6.19 -29.49 23.68
N PRO A 211 -7.03 -30.21 24.44
CA PRO A 211 -7.03 -30.10 25.89
C PRO A 211 -5.63 -30.46 26.39
N VAL A 212 -4.91 -29.47 26.89
CA VAL A 212 -3.61 -29.66 27.53
C VAL A 212 -3.91 -30.19 28.92
N SER A 213 -3.34 -31.34 29.26
CA SER A 213 -3.36 -31.89 30.62
C SER A 213 -2.87 -30.82 31.60
N GLU A 214 -3.45 -30.74 32.80
CA GLU A 214 -2.99 -29.81 33.82
C GLU A 214 -1.48 -29.98 34.04
N LEU A 215 -0.77 -28.85 34.12
CA LEU A 215 0.67 -28.84 34.37
C LEU A 215 0.94 -29.60 35.67
N ASP A 216 1.76 -30.64 35.60
CA ASP A 216 2.21 -31.38 36.78
C ASP A 216 3.06 -30.44 37.65
N THR A 217 2.42 -29.91 38.69
CA THR A 217 3.04 -28.98 39.64
C THR A 217 4.12 -29.67 40.47
N ASP A 218 4.07 -30.99 40.62
CA ASP A 218 5.05 -31.75 41.39
C ASP A 218 6.37 -31.86 40.62
N PHE A 219 6.31 -31.96 39.28
CA PHE A 219 7.50 -31.92 38.43
C PHE A 219 8.18 -30.53 38.41
N ILE A 220 7.40 -29.45 38.50
CA ILE A 220 7.93 -28.08 38.59
C ILE A 220 8.53 -27.81 39.98
N ALA A 221 7.94 -28.37 41.04
CA ALA A 221 8.42 -28.25 42.40
C ALA A 221 9.68 -29.08 42.68
N ALA A 222 9.89 -30.18 41.94
CA ALA A 222 11.04 -31.07 42.13
C ALA A 222 12.39 -30.51 41.64
N GLY A 223 12.38 -29.44 40.83
CA GLY A 223 13.59 -28.70 40.42
C GLY A 223 14.52 -29.46 39.46
N ALA A 224 14.95 -28.77 38.41
CA ALA A 224 16.14 -29.13 37.63
C ALA A 224 17.40 -28.59 38.31
#